data_AF-A0A964IKD4-F1
#
_entry.id   AF-A0A964IKD4-F1
#
_cell.length_a   1.000
_cell.length_b   1.000
_cell.length_c   1.000
_cell.angle_alpha   90.00
_cell.angle_beta   90.00
_cell.angle_gamma   90.00
#
_symmetry.space_group_name_H-M   'P 1'
#
loop_
_entity.id
_entity.type
_entity.pdbx_description
1 polymer ?
#
loop_
_entity_poly.entity_id
_entity_poly.type
_entity_poly.pdbx_seq_one_letter_code
_entity_poly.pdbx_strand_id
1 'polypeptide(L)'
;MESFMFRIIALTLALFLAVPAAAQVGKSLGVVDANTVAEADLAKLPGMTSAIAKAVVAARPFDSIVALNTFLLGQKLTPAQASEFYKSAFIHINLNTATAAEIMLVPGAGKRMAHEFEEYRPWKSYAQFDKEIGKYVDAKEVARLAQYTFIAVNINTATDEDVMSIPGAGRRMAREFKEYRPWKTPAQFEKEIGKYVDAKEVKRLWRYVTIQ
;
A
#
# COMPACT_ATOMS: atom_id res chain seq x y z
N MET A 1 -46.95 -43.63 31.21
CA MET A 1 -45.68 -44.36 31.01
C MET A 1 -45.56 -44.55 29.51
N GLU A 2 -44.62 -43.99 28.76
CA GLU A 2 -43.34 -43.34 29.07
C GLU A 2 -42.99 -42.34 27.95
N SER A 3 -42.30 -41.27 28.35
CA SER A 3 -41.15 -40.64 27.68
C SER A 3 -41.24 -40.24 26.20
N PHE A 4 -41.58 -38.96 25.98
CA PHE A 4 -41.17 -38.18 24.81
C PHE A 4 -39.67 -37.83 24.94
N MET A 5 -38.79 -38.49 24.17
CA MET A 5 -37.38 -38.08 24.07
C MET A 5 -37.22 -36.87 23.16
N PHE A 6 -37.10 -35.68 23.75
CA PHE A 6 -36.63 -34.47 23.07
C PHE A 6 -35.13 -34.59 22.74
N ARG A 7 -34.78 -34.62 21.44
CA ARG A 7 -33.41 -34.40 20.97
C ARG A 7 -33.13 -32.90 20.97
N ILE A 8 -32.35 -32.43 21.95
CA ILE A 8 -31.80 -31.08 21.94
C ILE A 8 -30.64 -31.05 20.95
N ILE A 9 -30.88 -30.49 19.76
CA ILE A 9 -29.82 -30.11 18.83
C ILE A 9 -29.25 -28.79 19.35
N ALA A 10 -28.08 -28.86 19.97
CA ALA A 10 -27.31 -27.68 20.33
C ALA A 10 -26.79 -27.01 19.04
N LEU A 11 -27.45 -25.94 18.61
CA LEU A 11 -26.99 -25.09 17.53
C LEU A 11 -25.89 -24.17 18.09
N THR A 12 -24.62 -24.53 17.91
CA THR A 12 -23.49 -23.66 18.21
C THR A 12 -23.49 -22.51 17.21
N LEU A 13 -24.02 -21.36 17.63
CA LEU A 13 -23.92 -20.11 16.88
C LEU A 13 -22.45 -19.64 16.94
N ALA A 14 -21.68 -19.96 15.89
CA ALA A 14 -20.34 -19.42 15.72
C ALA A 14 -20.46 -17.91 15.46
N LEU A 15 -20.19 -17.11 16.50
CA LEU A 15 -20.10 -15.66 16.40
C LEU A 15 -18.83 -15.31 15.60
N PHE A 16 -18.96 -15.13 14.28
CA PHE A 16 -17.90 -14.53 13.48
C PHE A 16 -17.72 -13.08 13.95
N LEU A 17 -16.71 -12.84 14.79
CA LEU A 17 -16.22 -11.48 15.02
C LEU A 17 -15.72 -10.97 13.66
N ALA A 18 -16.45 -10.03 13.07
CA ALA A 18 -15.99 -9.29 11.91
C ALA A 18 -14.71 -8.54 12.33
N VAL A 19 -13.56 -9.09 11.98
CA VAL A 19 -12.30 -8.36 12.06
C VAL A 19 -12.49 -7.13 11.16
N PRO A 20 -12.39 -5.90 11.68
CA PRO A 20 -12.57 -4.72 10.86
C PRO A 20 -11.59 -4.80 9.68
N ALA A 21 -12.11 -4.64 8.47
CA ALA A 21 -11.31 -4.57 7.26
C ALA A 21 -10.26 -3.46 7.43
N ALA A 22 -9.01 -3.86 7.63
CA ALA A 22 -7.91 -2.95 7.79
C ALA A 22 -7.25 -2.81 6.42
N ALA A 23 -7.62 -1.74 5.70
CA ALA A 23 -6.99 -1.37 4.44
C ALA A 23 -5.48 -1.55 4.53
N GLN A 24 -4.90 -2.27 3.57
CA GLN A 24 -3.49 -2.65 3.68
C GLN A 24 -2.55 -1.58 3.12
N VAL A 25 -3.06 -0.55 2.45
CA VAL A 25 -2.33 0.70 2.22
C VAL A 25 -2.77 1.73 3.26
N GLY A 26 -1.80 2.41 3.87
CA GLY A 26 -2.07 3.39 4.90
C GLY A 26 -2.97 4.51 4.39
N LYS A 27 -3.90 4.96 5.24
CA LYS A 27 -4.86 6.00 4.87
C LYS A 27 -4.12 7.29 4.48
N SER A 28 -4.34 7.74 3.25
CA SER A 28 -3.78 9.01 2.78
C SER A 28 -4.33 10.19 3.60
N LEU A 29 -3.44 11.11 3.99
CA LEU A 29 -3.77 12.41 4.58
C LEU A 29 -3.49 13.56 3.59
N GLY A 30 -3.53 13.26 2.28
CA GLY A 30 -3.23 14.20 1.19
C GLY A 30 -2.03 13.80 0.34
N VAL A 31 -1.24 12.81 0.78
CA VAL A 31 -0.18 12.22 -0.05
C VAL A 31 -0.78 11.32 -1.11
N VAL A 32 -0.46 11.58 -2.38
CA VAL A 32 -0.90 10.77 -3.53
C VAL A 32 0.21 9.85 -4.03
N ASP A 33 -0.14 8.77 -4.72
CA ASP A 33 0.86 7.88 -5.30
C ASP A 33 1.43 8.47 -6.59
N ALA A 34 2.75 8.64 -6.64
CA ALA A 34 3.45 9.27 -7.76
C ALA A 34 3.38 8.46 -9.06
N ASN A 35 3.01 7.17 -9.04
CA ASN A 35 2.76 6.38 -10.24
C ASN A 35 1.35 6.58 -10.81
N THR A 36 0.39 7.11 -10.04
CA THR A 36 -1.02 7.14 -10.48
C THR A 36 -1.63 8.55 -10.52
N VAL A 37 -1.05 9.53 -9.82
CA VAL A 37 -1.54 10.92 -9.86
C VAL A 37 -1.53 11.49 -11.28
N ALA A 38 -2.53 12.30 -11.64
CA ALA A 38 -2.63 12.93 -12.95
C ALA A 38 -1.47 13.91 -13.22
N GLU A 39 -1.04 14.02 -14.49
CA GLU A 39 0.04 14.94 -14.88
C GLU A 39 -0.25 16.39 -14.46
N ALA A 40 -1.49 16.84 -14.67
CA ALA A 40 -1.92 18.20 -14.35
C ALA A 40 -1.83 18.50 -12.84
N ASP A 41 -2.00 17.49 -11.99
CA ASP A 41 -1.89 17.65 -10.55
C ASP A 41 -0.43 17.52 -10.08
N LEU A 42 0.38 16.66 -10.72
CA LEU A 42 1.84 16.64 -10.51
C LEU A 42 2.47 18.00 -10.78
N ALA A 43 2.06 18.68 -11.84
CA ALA A 43 2.61 19.98 -12.23
C ALA A 43 2.32 21.11 -11.21
N LYS A 44 1.39 20.88 -10.27
CA LYS A 44 1.06 21.82 -9.19
C LYS A 44 1.83 21.55 -7.90
N LEU A 45 2.58 20.44 -7.83
CA LEU A 45 3.28 20.05 -6.61
C LEU A 45 4.58 20.85 -6.42
N PRO A 46 5.07 20.96 -5.17
CA PRO A 46 6.31 21.68 -4.87
C PRO A 46 7.50 21.19 -5.71
N GLY A 47 8.24 22.13 -6.30
CA GLY A 47 9.42 21.83 -7.13
C GLY A 47 9.12 21.26 -8.51
N MET A 48 7.85 21.10 -8.89
CA MET A 48 7.46 20.54 -10.18
C MET A 48 7.21 21.64 -11.21
N THR A 49 7.81 21.48 -12.38
CA THR A 49 7.43 22.23 -13.60
C THR A 49 6.61 21.31 -14.51
N SER A 50 5.90 21.87 -15.49
CA SER A 50 5.20 21.05 -16.49
C SER A 50 6.14 20.08 -17.22
N ALA A 51 7.39 20.47 -17.46
CA ALA A 51 8.39 19.62 -18.08
C ALA A 51 8.75 18.42 -17.19
N ILE A 52 8.96 18.64 -15.89
CA ILE A 52 9.29 17.58 -14.93
C ILE A 52 8.10 16.67 -14.70
N ALA A 53 6.88 17.21 -14.58
CA ALA A 53 5.66 16.42 -14.45
C ALA A 53 5.46 15.47 -15.63
N LYS A 54 5.62 15.97 -16.87
CA LYS A 54 5.59 15.14 -18.09
C LYS A 54 6.68 14.07 -18.09
N ALA A 55 7.89 14.41 -17.64
CA ALA A 55 9.00 13.46 -17.54
C ALA A 55 8.72 12.36 -16.50
N VAL A 56 8.14 12.69 -15.35
CA VAL A 56 7.70 11.71 -14.34
C VAL A 56 6.68 10.76 -14.96
N VAL A 57 5.67 11.27 -15.66
CA VAL A 57 4.62 10.45 -16.29
C VAL A 57 5.23 9.49 -17.32
N ALA A 58 6.15 9.97 -18.16
CA ALA A 58 6.83 9.14 -19.16
C ALA A 58 7.69 8.04 -18.54
N ALA A 59 8.30 8.30 -17.38
CA ALA A 59 9.17 7.36 -16.68
C ALA A 59 8.41 6.30 -15.86
N ARG A 60 7.10 6.43 -15.67
CA ARG A 60 6.31 5.49 -14.88
C ARG A 60 6.31 4.05 -15.45
N PRO A 61 6.16 3.04 -14.57
CA PRO A 61 6.11 3.15 -13.11
C PRO A 61 7.51 3.15 -12.48
N PHE A 62 7.65 3.83 -11.34
CA PHE A 62 8.80 3.71 -10.44
C PHE A 62 8.61 2.50 -9.51
N ASP A 63 9.62 1.64 -9.43
CA ASP A 63 9.58 0.42 -8.61
C ASP A 63 9.77 0.69 -7.10
N SER A 64 10.32 1.85 -6.73
CA SER A 64 10.56 2.25 -5.34
C SER A 64 10.64 3.76 -5.20
N ILE A 65 10.54 4.26 -3.96
CA ILE A 65 10.80 5.67 -3.67
C ILE A 65 12.26 6.06 -3.97
N VAL A 66 13.22 5.15 -3.83
CA VAL A 66 14.62 5.40 -4.19
C VAL A 66 14.78 5.60 -5.71
N ALA A 67 14.03 4.86 -6.53
CA ALA A 67 14.02 5.04 -7.98
C ALA A 67 13.43 6.41 -8.35
N LEU A 68 12.31 6.80 -7.72
CA LEU A 68 11.73 8.13 -7.91
C LEU A 68 12.70 9.24 -7.46
N ASN A 69 13.34 9.08 -6.31
CA ASN A 69 14.30 10.06 -5.79
C ASN A 69 15.48 10.24 -6.76
N THR A 70 16.07 9.14 -7.22
CA THR A 70 17.14 9.17 -8.22
C THR A 70 16.71 9.92 -9.47
N PHE A 71 15.49 9.66 -9.95
CA PHE A 71 14.93 10.35 -11.12
C PHE A 71 14.76 11.85 -10.89
N LEU A 72 14.13 12.26 -9.78
CA LEU A 72 13.88 13.68 -9.46
C LEU A 72 15.18 14.48 -9.30
N LEU A 73 16.20 13.90 -8.66
CA LEU A 73 17.52 14.52 -8.57
C LEU A 73 18.18 14.63 -9.96
N GLY A 74 17.97 13.64 -10.84
CA GLY A 74 18.35 13.71 -12.25
C GLY A 74 17.66 14.85 -13.01
N GLN A 75 16.42 15.18 -12.64
CA GLN A 75 15.67 16.35 -13.10
C GLN A 75 16.11 17.67 -12.45
N LYS A 76 17.26 17.68 -11.75
CA LYS A 76 17.88 18.85 -11.10
C LYS A 76 17.10 19.41 -9.91
N LEU A 77 16.18 18.65 -9.32
CA LEU A 77 15.68 18.97 -7.98
C LEU A 77 16.84 18.81 -6.98
N THR A 78 16.94 19.74 -6.05
CA THR A 78 17.79 19.58 -4.86
C THR A 78 17.16 18.54 -3.91
N PRO A 79 17.95 17.93 -3.01
CA PRO A 79 17.40 17.04 -1.97
C PRO A 79 16.29 17.69 -1.14
N ALA A 80 16.40 18.99 -0.85
CA ALA A 80 15.37 19.73 -0.13
C ALA A 80 14.06 19.86 -0.93
N GLN A 81 14.15 20.16 -2.23
CA GLN A 81 12.97 20.21 -3.11
C GLN A 81 12.30 18.84 -3.26
N ALA A 82 13.09 17.78 -3.43
CA ALA A 82 12.57 16.41 -3.46
C ALA A 82 11.88 16.03 -2.14
N SER A 83 12.48 16.39 -1.00
CA SER A 83 11.86 16.17 0.32
C SER A 83 10.55 16.94 0.50
N GLU A 84 10.41 18.13 -0.09
CA GLU A 84 9.15 18.87 -0.07
C GLU A 84 8.10 18.20 -0.96
N PHE A 85 8.49 17.75 -2.15
CA PHE A 85 7.62 16.97 -3.03
C PHE A 85 7.06 15.72 -2.34
N TYR A 86 7.87 15.00 -1.56
CA TYR A 86 7.44 13.79 -0.84
C TYR A 86 6.32 14.02 0.17
N LYS A 87 6.14 15.25 0.66
CA LYS A 87 5.00 15.58 1.54
C LYS A 87 3.66 15.60 0.80
N SER A 88 3.68 15.60 -0.54
CA SER A 88 2.48 15.63 -1.38
C SER A 88 2.34 14.42 -2.30
N ALA A 89 3.44 13.84 -2.78
CA ALA A 89 3.39 12.63 -3.61
C ALA A 89 4.55 11.68 -3.31
N PHE A 90 4.27 10.38 -3.27
CA PHE A 90 5.23 9.37 -2.83
C PHE A 90 5.06 8.04 -3.57
N ILE A 91 6.07 7.16 -3.48
CA ILE A 91 5.92 5.74 -3.83
C ILE A 91 5.86 4.97 -2.51
N HIS A 92 4.68 4.45 -2.19
CA HIS A 92 4.46 3.73 -0.93
C HIS A 92 5.48 2.60 -0.75
N ILE A 93 5.95 2.43 0.49
CA ILE A 93 6.94 1.41 0.87
C ILE A 93 6.26 0.22 1.55
N ASN A 94 6.72 -0.99 1.25
CA ASN A 94 6.19 -2.19 1.90
C ASN A 94 6.79 -2.31 3.30
N LEU A 95 5.99 -2.23 4.36
CA LEU A 95 6.46 -2.31 5.75
C LEU A 95 7.28 -3.58 6.03
N ASN A 96 6.99 -4.67 5.34
CA ASN A 96 7.65 -5.96 5.53
C ASN A 96 8.96 -6.14 4.76
N THR A 97 9.25 -5.29 3.77
CA THR A 97 10.45 -5.45 2.91
C THR A 97 11.22 -4.17 2.65
N ALA A 98 10.71 -3.00 3.04
CA ALA A 98 11.36 -1.71 2.81
C ALA A 98 12.77 -1.67 3.36
N THR A 99 13.70 -1.13 2.60
CA THR A 99 15.08 -0.90 3.05
C THR A 99 15.16 0.33 3.96
N ALA A 100 16.21 0.44 4.77
CA ALA A 100 16.48 1.65 5.54
C ALA A 100 16.58 2.90 4.64
N ALA A 101 17.11 2.76 3.43
CA ALA A 101 17.20 3.85 2.45
C ALA A 101 15.83 4.34 1.99
N GLU A 102 14.88 3.44 1.78
CA GLU A 102 13.50 3.79 1.44
C GLU A 102 12.79 4.46 2.63
N ILE A 103 12.97 3.95 3.84
CA ILE A 103 12.34 4.51 5.04
C ILE A 103 12.88 5.92 5.32
N MET A 104 14.18 6.16 5.14
CA MET A 104 14.77 7.50 5.33
C MET A 104 14.28 8.56 4.32
N LEU A 105 13.62 8.16 3.22
CA LEU A 105 12.98 9.10 2.29
C LEU A 105 11.55 9.48 2.71
N VAL A 106 10.96 8.76 3.67
CA VAL A 106 9.70 9.18 4.28
C VAL A 106 9.96 10.50 5.03
N PRO A 107 9.22 11.59 4.73
CA PRO A 107 9.42 12.86 5.45
C PRO A 107 9.38 12.65 6.96
N GLY A 108 10.32 13.22 7.71
CA GLY A 108 10.39 13.08 9.17
C GLY A 108 10.88 11.71 9.70
N ALA A 109 11.08 10.70 8.85
CA ALA A 109 11.63 9.41 9.28
C ALA A 109 13.16 9.44 9.26
N GLY A 110 13.77 9.43 10.46
CA GLY A 110 15.21 9.28 10.62
C GLY A 110 15.65 7.82 10.81
N LYS A 111 16.95 7.62 11.04
CA LYS A 111 17.55 6.30 11.32
C LYS A 111 16.84 5.51 12.41
N ARG A 112 16.37 6.20 13.45
CA ARG A 112 15.59 5.57 14.53
C ARG A 112 14.32 4.92 13.99
N MET A 113 13.50 5.66 13.22
CA MET A 113 12.26 5.13 12.68
C MET A 113 12.50 3.98 11.68
N ALA A 114 13.59 4.06 10.91
CA ALA A 114 14.00 2.95 10.04
C ALA A 114 14.27 1.66 10.84
N HIS A 115 14.94 1.77 12.00
CA HIS A 115 15.17 0.65 12.89
C HIS A 115 13.86 0.11 13.50
N GLU A 116 12.97 0.96 14.00
CA GLU A 116 11.68 0.51 14.56
C GLU A 116 10.84 -0.24 13.52
N PHE A 117 10.79 0.26 12.27
CA PHE A 117 10.05 -0.40 11.20
C PHE A 117 10.59 -1.80 10.87
N GLU A 118 11.90 -2.00 10.99
CA GLU A 118 12.55 -3.28 10.78
C GLU A 118 12.30 -4.25 11.95
N GLU A 119 12.45 -3.76 13.19
CA GLU A 119 12.34 -4.55 14.43
C GLU A 119 10.98 -5.25 14.58
N TYR A 120 9.89 -4.55 14.24
CA TYR A 120 8.53 -5.07 14.42
C TYR A 120 8.03 -5.94 13.25
N ARG A 121 8.87 -6.28 12.28
CA ARG A 121 8.50 -7.21 11.20
C ARG A 121 8.23 -8.62 11.75
N PRO A 122 7.23 -9.35 11.22
CA PRO A 122 6.31 -8.93 10.17
C PRO A 122 5.15 -8.08 10.71
N TRP A 123 4.84 -7.03 9.96
CA TRP A 123 3.64 -6.21 10.08
C TRP A 123 2.44 -6.94 9.46
N LYS A 124 1.41 -7.16 10.27
CA LYS A 124 0.19 -7.87 9.87
C LYS A 124 -1.02 -6.95 9.72
N SER A 125 -1.04 -5.82 10.41
CA SER A 125 -2.15 -4.86 10.37
C SER A 125 -1.71 -3.46 10.77
N TYR A 126 -2.50 -2.45 10.38
CA TYR A 126 -2.29 -1.10 10.89
C TYR A 126 -2.63 -0.96 12.38
N ALA A 127 -3.46 -1.83 12.95
CA ALA A 127 -3.64 -1.87 14.41
C ALA A 127 -2.32 -2.23 15.15
N GLN A 128 -1.52 -3.12 14.58
CA GLN A 128 -0.16 -3.38 15.07
C GLN A 128 0.72 -2.15 14.85
N PHE A 129 0.69 -1.54 13.66
CA PHE A 129 1.43 -0.31 13.37
C PHE A 129 1.15 0.80 14.38
N ASP A 130 -0.12 1.11 14.62
CA ASP A 130 -0.54 2.18 15.52
C ASP A 130 -0.07 1.92 16.96
N LYS A 131 -0.18 0.67 17.42
CA LYS A 131 0.25 0.27 18.76
C LYS A 131 1.76 0.35 18.94
N GLU A 132 2.53 -0.19 18.00
CA GLU A 132 3.98 -0.32 18.16
C GLU A 132 4.71 0.99 17.85
N ILE A 133 4.28 1.74 16.82
CA ILE A 133 4.86 3.05 16.50
C ILE A 133 4.40 4.14 17.48
N GLY A 134 3.16 4.05 18.00
CA GLY A 134 2.62 4.96 19.01
C GLY A 134 3.37 4.96 20.34
N LYS A 135 4.29 4.02 20.58
CA LYS A 135 5.20 4.05 21.73
C LYS A 135 6.25 5.16 21.63
N TYR A 136 6.54 5.65 20.42
CA TYR A 136 7.66 6.55 20.16
C TYR A 136 7.24 7.94 19.67
N VAL A 137 6.05 8.05 19.09
CA VAL A 137 5.52 9.28 18.51
C VAL A 137 4.03 9.40 18.81
N ASP A 138 3.49 10.62 18.73
CA ASP A 138 2.07 10.86 18.96
C ASP A 138 1.18 10.29 17.84
N ALA A 139 -0.13 10.21 18.11
CA ALA A 139 -1.10 9.65 17.16
C ALA A 139 -1.16 10.38 15.81
N LYS A 140 -0.87 11.70 15.79
CA LYS A 140 -0.85 12.48 14.55
C LYS A 140 0.35 12.04 13.70
N GLU A 141 1.50 11.85 14.33
CA GLU A 141 2.71 11.39 13.68
C GLU A 141 2.61 9.93 13.23
N VAL A 142 1.98 9.05 14.02
CA VAL A 142 1.64 7.68 13.60
C VAL A 142 0.83 7.70 12.31
N ALA A 143 -0.28 8.45 12.28
CA ALA A 143 -1.14 8.54 11.09
C ALA A 143 -0.39 9.15 9.89
N ARG A 144 0.48 10.13 10.16
CA ARG A 144 1.33 10.73 9.12
C ARG A 144 2.31 9.72 8.54
N LEU A 145 2.97 8.89 9.36
CA LEU A 145 3.89 7.87 8.88
C LEU A 145 3.16 6.75 8.11
N ALA A 146 2.00 6.32 8.59
CA ALA A 146 1.21 5.26 7.99
C ALA A 146 0.91 5.52 6.50
N GLN A 147 0.60 6.77 6.12
CA GLN A 147 0.24 7.15 4.75
C GLN A 147 1.32 6.87 3.70
N TYR A 148 2.58 6.67 4.10
CA TYR A 148 3.69 6.40 3.19
C TYR A 148 3.92 4.90 2.96
N THR A 149 3.12 4.06 3.58
CA THR A 149 3.42 2.64 3.76
C THR A 149 2.28 1.76 3.27
N PHE A 150 2.58 0.49 3.07
CA PHE A 150 1.59 -0.56 2.89
C PHE A 150 2.06 -1.89 3.47
N ILE A 151 1.11 -2.78 3.73
CA ILE A 151 1.27 -4.21 3.98
C ILE A 151 0.75 -4.92 2.72
N ALA A 152 1.44 -5.96 2.24
CA ALA A 152 1.06 -6.61 0.98
C ALA A 152 -0.26 -7.37 1.09
N VAL A 153 -1.20 -7.04 0.18
CA VAL A 153 -2.56 -7.59 0.09
C VAL A 153 -2.53 -9.06 -0.30
N ASN A 154 -2.97 -9.93 0.61
CA ASN A 154 -3.22 -11.33 0.27
C ASN A 154 -4.43 -11.42 -0.67
N ILE A 155 -4.19 -11.60 -1.97
CA ILE A 155 -5.25 -11.58 -2.99
C ILE A 155 -6.17 -12.79 -2.97
N ASN A 156 -5.89 -13.83 -2.18
CA ASN A 156 -6.80 -14.95 -1.96
C ASN A 156 -7.87 -14.65 -0.90
N THR A 157 -7.59 -13.75 0.04
CA THR A 157 -8.47 -13.49 1.20
C THR A 157 -8.89 -12.03 1.33
N ALA A 158 -8.29 -11.12 0.57
CA ALA A 158 -8.58 -9.69 0.58
C ALA A 158 -10.06 -9.37 0.39
N THR A 159 -10.53 -8.35 1.10
CA THR A 159 -11.81 -7.68 0.85
C THR A 159 -11.72 -6.77 -0.38
N ASP A 160 -12.86 -6.28 -0.86
CA ASP A 160 -12.88 -5.30 -1.95
C ASP A 160 -12.20 -3.99 -1.50
N GLU A 161 -12.40 -3.61 -0.23
CA GLU A 161 -11.75 -2.44 0.40
C GLU A 161 -10.23 -2.58 0.46
N ASP A 162 -9.70 -3.77 0.77
CA ASP A 162 -8.25 -4.02 0.77
C ASP A 162 -7.67 -3.79 -0.62
N VAL A 163 -8.31 -4.33 -1.67
CA VAL A 163 -7.86 -4.14 -3.04
C VAL A 163 -7.99 -2.68 -3.47
N MET A 164 -9.10 -2.02 -3.13
CA MET A 164 -9.31 -0.60 -3.46
C MET A 164 -8.39 0.35 -2.70
N SER A 165 -7.73 -0.10 -1.64
CA SER A 165 -6.69 0.68 -0.98
C SER A 165 -5.41 0.78 -1.80
N ILE A 166 -5.18 -0.15 -2.73
CA ILE A 166 -4.03 -0.10 -3.65
C ILE A 166 -4.18 1.13 -4.57
N PRO A 167 -3.19 2.03 -4.64
CA PRO A 167 -3.27 3.19 -5.51
C PRO A 167 -3.60 2.80 -6.96
N GLY A 168 -4.59 3.46 -7.57
CA GLY A 168 -5.05 3.15 -8.93
C GLY A 168 -5.94 1.89 -9.06
N ALA A 169 -6.13 1.09 -8.02
CA ALA A 169 -7.04 -0.04 -8.06
C ALA A 169 -8.46 0.39 -7.68
N GLY A 170 -9.37 0.35 -8.65
CA GLY A 170 -10.79 0.62 -8.43
C GLY A 170 -11.63 -0.66 -8.28
N ARG A 171 -12.96 -0.48 -8.18
CA ARG A 171 -13.95 -1.58 -8.12
C ARG A 171 -13.79 -2.65 -9.20
N ARG A 172 -13.32 -2.26 -10.39
CA ARG A 172 -13.02 -3.23 -11.46
C ARG A 172 -11.91 -4.19 -11.03
N MET A 173 -10.79 -3.67 -10.53
CA MET A 173 -9.65 -4.50 -10.12
C MET A 173 -10.00 -5.39 -8.93
N ALA A 174 -10.76 -4.88 -7.96
CA ALA A 174 -11.30 -5.69 -6.86
C ALA A 174 -12.11 -6.89 -7.35
N ARG A 175 -12.99 -6.68 -8.34
CA ARG A 175 -13.75 -7.76 -8.99
C ARG A 175 -12.84 -8.78 -9.66
N GLU A 176 -11.89 -8.34 -10.48
CA GLU A 176 -11.00 -9.27 -11.18
C GLU A 176 -10.14 -10.07 -10.19
N PHE A 177 -9.62 -9.44 -9.14
CA PHE A 177 -8.86 -10.12 -8.09
C PHE A 177 -9.67 -11.21 -7.38
N LYS A 178 -10.98 -11.00 -7.24
CA LYS A 178 -11.90 -11.97 -6.63
C LYS A 178 -12.28 -13.10 -7.58
N GLU A 179 -12.50 -12.79 -8.86
CA GLU A 179 -12.93 -13.74 -9.90
C GLU A 179 -11.92 -14.88 -10.10
N TYR A 180 -10.62 -14.56 -10.11
CA TYR A 180 -9.57 -15.54 -10.40
C TYR A 180 -9.03 -16.29 -9.17
N ARG A 181 -9.68 -16.17 -8.01
CA ARG A 181 -9.30 -16.94 -6.81
C ARG A 181 -9.54 -18.45 -7.03
N PRO A 182 -8.67 -19.33 -6.51
CA PRO A 182 -7.42 -19.02 -5.83
C PRO A 182 -6.29 -18.68 -6.81
N TRP A 183 -5.53 -17.64 -6.46
CA TRP A 183 -4.24 -17.34 -7.04
C TRP A 183 -3.20 -18.32 -6.52
N LYS A 184 -2.38 -18.85 -7.43
CA LYS A 184 -1.37 -19.87 -7.12
C LYS A 184 0.04 -19.44 -7.48
N THR A 185 0.20 -18.66 -8.55
CA THR A 185 1.52 -18.31 -9.07
C THR A 185 1.56 -16.87 -9.60
N PRO A 186 2.75 -16.23 -9.63
CA PRO A 186 2.94 -14.95 -10.31
C PRO A 186 2.56 -15.01 -11.79
N ALA A 187 2.87 -16.11 -12.48
CA ALA A 187 2.51 -16.29 -13.89
C ALA A 187 0.99 -16.29 -14.14
N GLN A 188 0.20 -16.86 -13.21
CA GLN A 188 -1.26 -16.75 -13.25
C GLN A 188 -1.69 -15.29 -13.07
N PHE A 189 -1.10 -14.57 -12.11
CA PHE A 189 -1.38 -13.14 -11.91
C PHE A 189 -1.11 -12.33 -13.18
N GLU A 190 0.07 -12.47 -13.76
CA GLU A 190 0.46 -11.76 -14.98
C GLU A 190 -0.48 -12.06 -16.15
N LYS A 191 -0.82 -13.34 -16.36
CA LYS A 191 -1.71 -13.77 -17.44
C LYS A 191 -3.13 -13.22 -17.27
N GLU A 192 -3.72 -13.35 -16.09
CA GLU A 192 -5.13 -13.01 -15.88
C GLU A 192 -5.33 -11.50 -15.74
N ILE A 193 -4.44 -10.79 -15.04
CA ILE A 193 -4.51 -9.33 -14.89
C ILE A 193 -4.08 -8.61 -16.16
N GLY A 194 -3.13 -9.17 -16.92
CA GLY A 194 -2.69 -8.62 -18.21
C GLY A 194 -3.77 -8.57 -19.30
N LYS A 195 -4.93 -9.20 -19.08
CA LYS A 195 -6.11 -9.03 -19.95
C LYS A 195 -6.77 -7.66 -19.83
N TYR A 196 -6.55 -6.96 -18.71
CA TYR A 196 -7.28 -5.74 -18.35
C TYR A 196 -6.42 -4.49 -18.31
N VAL A 197 -5.12 -4.67 -18.09
CA VAL A 197 -4.14 -3.59 -17.97
C VAL A 197 -2.85 -3.98 -18.67
N ASP A 198 -2.01 -3.00 -19.00
CA ASP A 198 -0.74 -3.25 -19.66
C ASP A 198 0.30 -3.92 -18.73
N ALA A 199 1.41 -4.40 -19.30
CA ALA A 199 2.47 -5.07 -18.55
C ALA A 199 3.12 -4.20 -17.47
N LYS A 200 3.18 -2.87 -17.67
CA LYS A 200 3.73 -1.95 -16.67
C LYS A 200 2.81 -1.90 -15.44
N GLU A 201 1.52 -1.84 -15.68
CA GLU A 201 0.51 -1.82 -14.63
C GLU A 201 0.38 -3.16 -13.91
N VAL A 202 0.51 -4.29 -14.62
CA VAL A 202 0.63 -5.63 -14.00
C VAL A 202 1.80 -5.64 -13.01
N LYS A 203 2.99 -5.21 -13.45
CA LYS A 203 4.18 -5.15 -12.60
C LYS A 203 3.96 -4.24 -11.38
N ARG A 204 3.33 -3.09 -11.58
CA ARG A 204 3.03 -2.14 -10.49
C ARG A 204 2.10 -2.76 -9.45
N LEU A 205 0.99 -3.37 -9.87
CA LEU A 205 0.02 -4.01 -8.98
C LEU A 205 0.64 -5.18 -8.22
N TRP A 206 1.51 -5.96 -8.87
CA TRP A 206 2.21 -7.08 -8.23
C TRP A 206 3.01 -6.65 -6.99
N ARG A 207 3.52 -5.41 -6.94
CA ARG A 207 4.25 -4.88 -5.77
C ARG A 207 3.40 -4.80 -4.50
N TYR A 208 2.08 -4.68 -4.64
CA TYR A 208 1.16 -4.48 -3.52
C TYR A 208 0.52 -5.77 -3.02
N VAL A 209 0.78 -6.91 -3.66
CA VAL A 209 0.04 -8.14 -3.41
C VAL A 209 0.96 -9.28 -3.01
N THR A 210 0.37 -10.28 -2.38
CA THR A 210 1.00 -11.57 -2.10
C THR A 210 0.01 -12.70 -2.35
N ILE A 211 0.54 -13.87 -2.67
CA ILE A 211 -0.22 -15.12 -2.76
C ILE A 211 0.14 -15.94 -1.52
N GLN A 212 -0.81 -16.08 -0.59
CA GLN A 212 -0.69 -16.90 0.62
C GLN A 212 -1.89 -17.83 0.74
#